data_AF-A1TR74-F1
#
_entry.id   AF-A1TR74-F1
#
_cell.length_a   1.000
_cell.length_b   1.000
_cell.length_c   1.000
_cell.angle_alpha   90.00
_cell.angle_beta   90.00
_cell.angle_gamma   90.00
#
_symmetry.space_group_name_H-M   'P 1'
#
loop_
_entity.id
_entity.type
_entity.pdbx_description
1 polymer ?
#
loop_
_entity_poly.entity_id
_entity_poly.type
_entity_poly.pdbx_seq_one_letter_code
_entity_poly.pdbx_strand_id
1 'polypeptide(L)'
;MALADITALLDDLARDQGSILAPEARVRALEAARLQYSSDHPRALPEDLTWLSDSIGPKPTAWTEHAWIKSAEYPIGRDPVSLIDVSAYLGPSGTQLLAATYVPAGAVVRVTIMAEHELSATADTIPARHRLPVAQYAAHLLCHQLATHYSAQREAAMGSDASMTESRARQFADRARELRTAYFAGVGLPDPFKAGASSSAPGAAAAAVVSWPSRNPRHSLVRRGLL
;
A
#
# COMPACT_ATOMS: atom_id res chain seq x y z
N MET A 1 -19.85 -10.96 -3.90
CA MET A 1 -19.94 -11.66 -2.59
C MET A 1 -18.84 -11.23 -1.62
N ALA A 2 -17.58 -11.16 -2.05
CA ALA A 2 -16.46 -10.85 -1.16
C ALA A 2 -16.48 -9.48 -0.43
N LEU A 3 -16.93 -8.40 -1.10
CA LEU A 3 -17.07 -7.09 -0.44
C LEU A 3 -18.09 -7.13 0.71
N ALA A 4 -19.16 -7.93 0.58
CA ALA A 4 -20.12 -8.13 1.65
C ALA A 4 -19.50 -8.89 2.83
N ASP A 5 -18.67 -9.90 2.55
CA ASP A 5 -17.95 -10.66 3.59
C ASP A 5 -17.00 -9.76 4.40
N ILE A 6 -16.19 -8.95 3.72
CA ILE A 6 -15.24 -8.03 4.38
C ILE A 6 -16.00 -6.93 5.15
N THR A 7 -17.11 -6.43 4.60
CA THR A 7 -17.98 -5.48 5.30
C THR A 7 -18.58 -6.08 6.56
N ALA A 8 -19.07 -7.32 6.51
CA ALA A 8 -19.61 -8.00 7.69
C ALA A 8 -18.54 -8.18 8.78
N LEU A 9 -17.32 -8.58 8.40
CA LEU A 9 -16.20 -8.65 9.35
C LEU A 9 -15.86 -7.27 9.94
N LEU A 10 -15.88 -6.22 9.12
CA LEU A 10 -15.65 -4.85 9.57
C LEU A 10 -16.72 -4.40 10.59
N ASP A 11 -17.99 -4.71 10.33
CA ASP A 11 -19.11 -4.37 11.21
C ASP A 11 -19.01 -5.08 12.57
N ASP A 12 -18.54 -6.34 12.58
CA ASP A 12 -18.27 -7.07 13.81
C ASP A 12 -17.05 -6.55 14.58
N LEU A 13 -16.00 -6.13 13.89
CA LEU A 13 -14.75 -5.66 14.50
C LEU A 13 -14.83 -4.21 15.00
N ALA A 14 -15.59 -3.35 14.31
CA ALA A 14 -15.75 -1.93 14.59
C ALA A 14 -17.22 -1.58 14.84
N ARG A 15 -17.78 -2.16 15.91
CA ARG A 15 -19.15 -1.86 16.35
C ARG A 15 -19.26 -0.42 16.85
N ASP A 16 -20.13 0.33 16.22
CA ASP A 16 -20.44 1.72 16.56
C ASP A 16 -21.80 1.79 17.24
N GLN A 17 -21.81 1.72 18.56
CA GLN A 17 -23.04 1.70 19.36
C GLN A 17 -23.83 3.02 19.29
N GLY A 18 -23.24 4.10 18.78
CA GLY A 18 -23.86 5.42 18.73
C GLY A 18 -24.15 5.95 17.31
N SER A 19 -23.84 5.18 16.27
CA SER A 19 -23.86 5.66 14.87
C SER A 19 -23.07 6.97 14.69
N ILE A 20 -21.94 7.08 15.39
CA ILE A 20 -21.02 8.22 15.35
C ILE A 20 -20.30 8.28 13.99
N LEU A 21 -19.97 7.11 13.43
CA LEU A 21 -19.31 6.99 12.14
C LEU A 21 -20.33 7.09 11.02
N ALA A 22 -20.15 8.08 10.16
CA ALA A 22 -20.91 8.18 8.92
C ALA A 22 -20.68 6.93 8.04
N PRO A 23 -21.68 6.44 7.29
CA PRO A 23 -21.53 5.28 6.42
C PRO A 23 -20.34 5.39 5.43
N GLU A 24 -20.07 6.61 4.94
CA GLU A 24 -18.97 6.89 4.02
C GLU A 24 -17.59 6.69 4.68
N ALA A 25 -17.49 6.78 6.01
CA ALA A 25 -16.24 6.51 6.72
C ALA A 25 -15.84 5.03 6.57
N ARG A 26 -16.81 4.11 6.53
CA ARG A 26 -16.57 2.67 6.31
C ARG A 26 -16.04 2.42 4.90
N VAL A 27 -16.65 3.06 3.89
CA VAL A 27 -16.20 2.96 2.50
C VAL A 27 -14.76 3.47 2.34
N ARG A 28 -14.45 4.64 2.92
CA ARG A 28 -13.08 5.19 2.89
C ARG A 28 -12.08 4.30 3.63
N ALA A 29 -12.46 3.72 4.77
CA ALA A 29 -11.58 2.81 5.52
C ALA A 29 -11.30 1.51 4.76
N LEU A 30 -12.29 0.95 4.07
CA LEU A 30 -12.11 -0.22 3.21
C LEU A 30 -11.19 0.08 2.02
N GLU A 31 -11.38 1.23 1.37
CA GLU A 31 -10.52 1.63 0.26
C GLU A 31 -9.06 1.86 0.71
N ALA A 32 -8.87 2.52 1.85
CA ALA A 32 -7.54 2.68 2.44
C ALA A 32 -6.90 1.33 2.80
N ALA A 33 -7.68 0.38 3.33
CA ALA A 33 -7.20 -0.98 3.62
C ALA A 33 -6.83 -1.76 2.35
N ARG A 34 -7.62 -1.62 1.27
CA ARG A 34 -7.31 -2.21 -0.05
C ARG A 34 -5.99 -1.68 -0.60
N LEU A 35 -5.77 -0.36 -0.53
CA LEU A 35 -4.55 0.30 -1.00
C LEU A 35 -3.32 -0.10 -0.17
N GLN A 36 -3.45 -0.15 1.15
CA GLN A 36 -2.38 -0.63 2.02
C GLN A 36 -2.02 -2.09 1.70
N TYR A 37 -3.02 -2.96 1.60
CA TYR A 37 -2.81 -4.36 1.26
C TYR A 37 -2.20 -4.55 -0.13
N SER A 38 -2.58 -3.72 -1.10
CA SER A 38 -1.99 -3.71 -2.44
C SER A 38 -0.53 -3.28 -2.45
N SER A 39 -0.13 -2.40 -1.53
CA SER A 39 1.26 -1.99 -1.37
C SER A 39 2.10 -3.09 -0.71
N ASP A 40 1.53 -3.76 0.28
CA ASP A 40 2.17 -4.82 1.06
C ASP A 40 2.28 -6.14 0.27
N HIS A 41 1.25 -6.49 -0.49
CA HIS A 41 1.12 -7.71 -1.28
C HIS A 41 0.56 -7.40 -2.68
N PRO A 42 1.35 -6.77 -3.57
CA PRO A 42 0.90 -6.48 -4.93
C PRO A 42 0.70 -7.76 -5.77
N ARG A 43 -0.18 -7.69 -6.77
CA ARG A 43 -0.51 -8.80 -7.66
C ARG A 43 0.45 -8.87 -8.82
N ALA A 44 1.05 -10.04 -9.04
CA ALA A 44 1.78 -10.31 -10.28
C ALA A 44 0.78 -10.65 -11.40
N LEU A 45 0.75 -9.84 -12.45
CA LEU A 45 -0.10 -10.01 -13.62
C LEU A 45 0.78 -10.18 -14.87
N PRO A 46 0.94 -11.42 -15.38
CA PRO A 46 1.57 -11.65 -16.67
C PRO A 46 0.62 -11.24 -17.80
N GLU A 47 1.13 -10.49 -18.76
CA GLU A 47 0.43 -10.06 -19.97
C GLU A 47 1.34 -10.28 -21.18
N ASP A 48 0.82 -10.94 -22.21
CA ASP A 48 1.54 -11.17 -23.47
C ASP A 48 1.25 -9.99 -24.40
N LEU A 49 2.29 -9.21 -24.68
CA LEU A 49 2.19 -7.94 -25.42
C LEU A 49 2.93 -8.03 -26.74
N THR A 50 2.28 -7.58 -27.82
CA THR A 50 2.88 -7.51 -29.16
C THR A 50 3.61 -6.19 -29.35
N TRP A 51 4.91 -6.24 -29.66
CA TRP A 51 5.73 -5.05 -29.89
C TRP A 51 5.29 -4.35 -31.18
N LEU A 52 5.02 -3.04 -31.08
CA LEU A 52 4.47 -2.25 -32.18
C LEU A 52 5.57 -1.74 -33.12
N SER A 53 6.73 -1.44 -32.56
CA SER A 53 7.93 -1.05 -33.29
C SER A 53 9.17 -1.63 -32.60
N ASP A 54 10.32 -1.51 -33.25
CA ASP A 54 11.58 -2.00 -32.71
C ASP A 54 11.81 -1.49 -31.29
N SER A 55 11.96 -2.44 -30.35
CA SER A 55 12.18 -2.20 -28.92
C SER A 55 11.09 -1.40 -28.17
N ILE A 56 10.00 -0.97 -28.81
CA ILE A 56 8.89 -0.25 -28.15
C ILE A 56 7.63 -1.13 -28.11
N GLY A 57 7.19 -1.42 -26.88
CA GLY A 57 5.98 -2.16 -26.58
C GLY A 57 4.83 -1.23 -26.15
N PRO A 58 3.57 -1.70 -26.28
CA PRO A 58 2.41 -0.99 -25.78
C PRO A 58 2.39 -0.97 -24.24
N LYS A 59 1.62 -0.04 -23.66
CA LYS A 59 1.31 -0.05 -22.23
C LYS A 59 0.48 -1.29 -21.88
N PRO A 60 0.81 -2.06 -20.81
CA PRO A 60 -0.02 -3.15 -20.33
C PRO A 60 -1.45 -2.70 -20.01
N THR A 61 -2.42 -3.58 -20.20
CA THR A 61 -3.85 -3.30 -19.98
C THR A 61 -4.14 -3.01 -18.51
N ALA A 62 -3.52 -3.77 -17.61
CA ALA A 62 -3.68 -3.62 -16.16
C ALA A 62 -2.77 -2.54 -15.54
N TRP A 63 -2.15 -1.67 -16.37
CA TRP A 63 -1.25 -0.62 -15.90
C TRP A 63 -2.00 0.49 -15.15
N THR A 64 -1.76 0.61 -13.85
CA THR A 64 -2.18 1.74 -13.01
C THR A 64 -0.99 2.68 -12.74
N GLU A 65 -1.24 3.83 -12.11
CA GLU A 65 -0.17 4.78 -11.74
C GLU A 65 0.87 4.17 -10.80
N HIS A 66 0.44 3.24 -9.94
CA HIS A 66 1.29 2.54 -8.99
C HIS A 66 1.78 1.18 -9.48
N ALA A 67 1.53 0.82 -10.74
CA ALA A 67 2.04 -0.43 -11.29
C ALA A 67 3.53 -0.30 -11.64
N TRP A 68 4.28 -1.39 -11.46
CA TRP A 68 5.67 -1.47 -11.93
C TRP A 68 5.96 -2.81 -12.59
N ILE A 69 6.98 -2.83 -13.44
CA ILE A 69 7.41 -4.03 -14.15
C ILE A 69 8.20 -4.91 -13.18
N LYS A 70 7.80 -6.18 -13.05
CA LYS A 70 8.55 -7.19 -12.31
C LYS A 70 9.61 -7.85 -13.19
N SER A 71 9.20 -8.26 -14.39
CA SER A 71 10.04 -8.99 -15.33
C SER A 71 9.41 -8.98 -16.72
N ALA A 72 10.24 -9.16 -17.75
CA ALA A 72 9.77 -9.40 -19.11
C ALA A 72 10.52 -10.61 -19.70
N GLU A 73 9.80 -11.49 -20.37
CA GLU A 73 10.31 -12.72 -20.97
C GLU A 73 10.23 -12.65 -22.49
N TYR A 74 11.37 -12.83 -23.14
CA TYR A 74 11.47 -12.92 -24.60
C TYR A 74 12.76 -13.66 -25.03
N PRO A 75 12.69 -14.61 -25.97
CA PRO A 75 11.47 -15.27 -26.46
C PRO A 75 10.78 -16.09 -25.38
N ILE A 76 9.45 -16.18 -25.44
CA ILE A 76 8.62 -16.90 -24.47
C ILE A 76 8.85 -18.41 -24.59
N GLY A 77 8.93 -19.11 -23.45
CA GLY A 77 8.94 -20.58 -23.37
C GLY A 77 10.31 -21.24 -23.54
N ARG A 78 11.40 -20.48 -23.43
CA ARG A 78 12.75 -21.05 -23.43
C ARG A 78 13.09 -21.72 -22.10
N ASP A 79 13.96 -22.73 -22.16
CA ASP A 79 14.57 -23.37 -21.00
C ASP A 79 16.11 -23.26 -21.11
N PRO A 80 16.79 -22.47 -20.25
CA PRO A 80 16.22 -21.63 -19.19
C PRO A 80 15.44 -20.42 -19.72
N VAL A 81 14.56 -19.85 -18.88
CA VAL A 81 13.76 -18.67 -19.21
C VAL A 81 14.65 -17.50 -19.62
N SER A 82 14.35 -16.89 -20.76
CA SER A 82 15.08 -15.74 -21.30
C SER A 82 14.41 -14.45 -20.86
N LEU A 83 15.02 -13.74 -19.91
CA LEU A 83 14.52 -12.46 -19.42
C LEU A 83 15.19 -11.30 -20.14
N ILE A 84 14.41 -10.26 -20.44
CA ILE A 84 14.88 -9.01 -21.01
C ILE A 84 14.53 -7.84 -20.08
N ASP A 85 15.39 -6.82 -20.06
CA ASP A 85 15.12 -5.60 -19.33
C ASP A 85 14.14 -4.71 -20.10
N VAL A 86 13.04 -4.32 -19.43
CA VAL A 86 12.02 -3.44 -19.98
C VAL A 86 11.71 -2.36 -18.95
N SER A 87 11.57 -1.13 -19.43
CA SER A 87 11.28 0.04 -18.60
C SER A 87 10.03 0.77 -19.09
N ALA A 88 9.35 1.47 -18.19
CA ALA A 88 8.29 2.40 -18.57
C ALA A 88 8.91 3.65 -19.20
N TYR A 89 8.48 3.98 -20.41
CA TYR A 89 8.92 5.14 -21.15
C TYR A 89 7.75 6.10 -21.36
N LEU A 90 7.93 7.37 -21.01
CA LEU A 90 6.92 8.39 -21.26
C LEU A 90 7.17 9.05 -22.62
N GLY A 91 6.38 8.64 -23.62
CA GLY A 91 6.39 9.23 -24.95
C GLY A 91 5.33 10.34 -25.10
N PRO A 92 5.35 11.07 -26.23
CA PRO A 92 4.35 12.10 -26.54
C PRO A 92 2.93 11.55 -26.68
N SER A 93 2.79 10.26 -26.98
CA SER A 93 1.51 9.52 -27.05
C SER A 93 1.08 8.91 -25.71
N GLY A 94 1.85 9.11 -24.65
CA GLY A 94 1.63 8.53 -23.32
C GLY A 94 2.68 7.49 -22.93
N THR A 95 2.41 6.77 -21.83
CA THR A 95 3.29 5.72 -21.33
C THR A 95 3.34 4.54 -22.30
N GLN A 96 4.56 4.06 -22.58
CA GLN A 96 4.88 2.91 -23.39
C GLN A 96 5.93 2.06 -22.68
N LEU A 97 6.26 0.89 -23.22
CA LEU A 97 7.35 0.06 -22.74
C LEU A 97 8.55 0.19 -23.67
N LEU A 98 9.75 0.30 -23.10
CA LEU A 98 11.00 0.31 -23.85
C LEU A 98 11.89 -0.85 -23.38
N ALA A 99 12.21 -1.74 -24.32
CA ALA A 99 13.16 -2.82 -24.10
C ALA A 99 14.60 -2.33 -24.23
N ALA A 100 15.47 -2.74 -23.32
CA ALA A 100 16.91 -2.44 -23.40
C ALA A 100 17.62 -3.26 -24.49
N THR A 101 17.04 -4.40 -24.87
CA THR A 101 17.51 -5.24 -25.96
C THR A 101 16.64 -5.06 -27.19
N TYR A 102 17.19 -5.41 -28.35
CA TYR A 102 16.42 -5.40 -29.59
C TYR A 102 15.29 -6.43 -29.52
N VAL A 103 14.07 -5.95 -29.72
CA VAL A 103 12.86 -6.78 -29.89
C VAL A 103 12.22 -6.37 -31.21
N PRO A 104 12.10 -7.28 -32.19
CA PRO A 104 11.56 -6.94 -33.49
C PRO A 104 10.07 -6.60 -33.41
N ALA A 105 9.61 -5.69 -34.28
CA ALA A 105 8.19 -5.43 -34.43
C ALA A 105 7.40 -6.73 -34.72
N GLY A 106 6.24 -6.89 -34.08
CA GLY A 106 5.40 -8.09 -34.14
C GLY A 106 5.83 -9.22 -33.20
N ALA A 107 6.96 -9.11 -32.50
CA ALA A 107 7.32 -10.05 -31.45
C ALA A 107 6.36 -9.97 -30.26
N VAL A 108 6.09 -11.12 -29.64
CA VAL A 108 5.31 -11.20 -28.40
C VAL A 108 6.27 -11.38 -27.22
N VAL A 109 6.19 -10.48 -26.25
CA VAL A 109 6.95 -10.55 -24.99
C VAL A 109 5.95 -10.68 -23.85
N ARG A 110 6.25 -11.58 -22.91
CA ARG A 110 5.45 -11.73 -21.69
C ARG A 110 5.96 -10.78 -20.63
N VAL A 111 5.19 -9.74 -20.34
CA VAL A 111 5.53 -8.76 -19.31
C VAL A 111 4.74 -9.10 -18.05
N THR A 112 5.43 -9.32 -16.94
CA THR A 112 4.78 -9.44 -15.63
C THR A 112 4.86 -8.11 -14.92
N ILE A 113 3.71 -7.50 -14.64
CA ILE A 113 3.61 -6.30 -13.82
C ILE A 113 3.17 -6.64 -12.40
N MET A 114 3.58 -5.81 -11.45
CA MET A 114 3.00 -5.76 -10.11
C MET A 114 1.92 -4.69 -10.12
N ALA A 115 0.68 -5.06 -9.79
CA ALA A 115 -0.48 -4.18 -9.82
C ALA A 115 -1.32 -4.30 -8.53
N GLU A 116 -2.23 -3.35 -8.33
CA GLU A 116 -3.09 -3.33 -7.16
C GLU A 116 -4.15 -4.44 -7.14
N HIS A 117 -4.63 -4.73 -5.94
CA HIS A 117 -5.81 -5.56 -5.74
C HIS A 117 -7.09 -4.78 -6.01
N GLU A 118 -8.00 -5.37 -6.77
CA GLU A 118 -9.37 -4.87 -6.90
C GLU A 118 -10.26 -5.47 -5.81
N LEU A 119 -11.08 -4.62 -5.20
CA LEU A 119 -12.14 -4.97 -4.28
C LEU A 119 -13.37 -4.09 -4.57
N SER A 120 -14.39 -4.68 -5.18
CA SER A 120 -15.63 -4.02 -5.55
C SER A 120 -16.82 -4.95 -5.33
N ALA A 121 -18.04 -4.49 -5.64
CA ALA A 121 -19.22 -5.35 -5.57
C ALA A 121 -19.13 -6.56 -6.50
N THR A 122 -18.42 -6.42 -7.63
CA THR A 122 -18.36 -7.41 -8.72
C THR A 122 -17.01 -8.09 -8.85
N ALA A 123 -15.94 -7.54 -8.30
CA ALA A 123 -14.59 -8.10 -8.37
C ALA A 123 -13.93 -8.19 -7.00
N ASP A 124 -13.24 -9.29 -6.74
CA ASP A 124 -12.38 -9.48 -5.58
C ASP A 124 -11.16 -10.28 -5.99
N THR A 125 -10.01 -9.69 -5.74
CA THR A 125 -8.71 -10.28 -6.07
C THR A 125 -7.89 -10.56 -4.82
N ILE A 126 -8.41 -10.21 -3.64
CA ILE A 126 -7.75 -10.44 -2.35
C ILE A 126 -7.91 -11.93 -2.00
N PRO A 127 -6.82 -12.66 -1.71
CA PRO A 127 -6.92 -14.06 -1.31
C PRO A 127 -7.82 -14.23 -0.07
N ALA A 128 -8.65 -15.27 -0.06
CA ALA A 128 -9.61 -15.52 1.03
C ALA A 128 -8.95 -15.50 2.42
N ARG A 129 -7.74 -16.06 2.54
CA ARG A 129 -6.94 -16.08 3.78
C ARG A 129 -6.58 -14.68 4.32
N HIS A 130 -6.55 -13.65 3.47
CA HIS A 130 -6.17 -12.28 3.84
C HIS A 130 -7.38 -11.36 4.02
N ARG A 131 -8.62 -11.85 3.88
CA ARG A 131 -9.84 -11.05 4.07
C ARG A 131 -9.98 -10.52 5.50
N LEU A 132 -9.75 -11.37 6.50
CA LEU A 132 -9.80 -10.96 7.90
C LEU A 132 -8.73 -9.90 8.23
N PRO A 133 -7.44 -10.08 7.85
CA PRO A 133 -6.45 -9.02 7.98
C PRO A 133 -6.91 -7.68 7.36
N VAL A 134 -7.39 -7.68 6.12
CA VAL A 134 -7.85 -6.45 5.47
C VAL A 134 -8.99 -5.78 6.25
N ALA A 135 -9.95 -6.56 6.75
CA ALA A 135 -11.01 -6.05 7.63
C ALA A 135 -10.45 -5.48 8.95
N GLN A 136 -9.43 -6.11 9.54
CA GLN A 136 -8.77 -5.61 10.75
C GLN A 136 -8.07 -4.27 10.51
N TYR A 137 -7.44 -4.07 9.35
CA TYR A 137 -6.84 -2.79 9.01
C TYR A 137 -7.89 -1.68 8.83
N ALA A 138 -8.99 -1.97 8.12
CA ALA A 138 -10.10 -1.04 8.00
C ALA A 138 -10.70 -0.70 9.38
N ALA A 139 -10.91 -1.71 10.23
CA ALA A 139 -11.41 -1.53 11.60
C ALA A 139 -10.47 -0.71 12.47
N HIS A 140 -9.15 -0.88 12.31
CA HIS A 140 -8.14 -0.03 12.96
C HIS A 140 -8.36 1.45 12.66
N LEU A 141 -8.58 1.80 11.39
CA LEU A 141 -8.82 3.19 10.98
C LEU A 141 -10.11 3.76 11.59
N LEU A 142 -11.18 2.96 11.64
CA LEU A 142 -12.44 3.37 12.26
C LEU A 142 -12.32 3.55 13.78
N CYS A 143 -11.65 2.62 14.47
CA CYS A 143 -11.36 2.76 15.90
C CYS A 143 -10.51 4.00 16.19
N HIS A 144 -9.56 4.33 15.31
CA HIS A 144 -8.78 5.56 15.44
C HIS A 144 -9.64 6.82 15.29
N GLN A 145 -10.59 6.84 14.34
CA GLN A 145 -11.54 7.95 14.18
C GLN A 145 -12.44 8.12 15.41
N LEU A 146 -12.96 7.01 15.97
CA LEU A 146 -13.75 7.02 17.21
C LEU A 146 -12.93 7.53 18.40
N ALA A 147 -11.68 7.11 18.53
CA ALA A 147 -10.77 7.60 19.57
C ALA A 147 -10.58 9.12 19.47
N THR A 148 -10.37 9.66 18.27
CA THR A 148 -10.27 11.11 18.03
C THR A 148 -11.55 11.83 18.41
N HIS A 149 -12.71 11.30 18.02
CA HIS A 149 -14.01 11.90 18.34
C HIS A 149 -14.25 11.98 19.86
N TYR A 150 -14.08 10.89 20.60
CA TYR A 150 -14.28 10.89 22.05
C TYR A 150 -13.21 11.71 22.79
N SER A 151 -11.99 11.80 22.26
CA SER A 151 -10.96 12.69 22.80
C SER A 151 -11.34 14.16 22.69
N ALA A 152 -12.00 14.57 21.59
CA ALA A 152 -12.46 15.94 21.39
C ALA A 152 -13.66 16.30 22.29
N GLN A 153 -14.52 15.34 22.63
CA GLN A 153 -15.66 15.56 23.55
C GLN A 153 -15.23 15.82 25.00
N ARG A 154 -13.99 15.48 25.36
CA ARG A 154 -13.42 15.73 26.70
C ARG A 154 -13.54 17.19 27.13
N GLU A 155 -13.34 18.13 26.21
CA GLU A 155 -13.36 19.57 26.53
C GLU A 155 -14.79 20.12 26.74
N ALA A 156 -15.82 19.41 26.25
CA ALA A 156 -17.21 19.87 26.30
C ALA A 156 -17.98 19.38 27.53
N ALA A 157 -17.55 18.29 28.16
CA ALA A 157 -18.23 17.67 29.29
C ALA A 157 -17.54 18.03 30.62
N MET A 158 -18.31 18.48 31.62
CA MET A 158 -17.84 18.70 32.99
C MET A 158 -18.38 17.58 33.91
N GLY A 159 -17.53 17.02 34.79
CA GLY A 159 -17.94 16.01 35.77
C GLY A 159 -17.84 14.56 35.29
N SER A 160 -18.78 13.70 35.69
CA SER A 160 -18.74 12.25 35.44
C SER A 160 -18.74 11.85 33.96
N ASP A 161 -19.32 12.68 33.10
CA ASP A 161 -19.40 12.39 31.67
C ASP A 161 -18.04 12.51 30.98
N ALA A 162 -17.15 13.37 31.51
CA ALA A 162 -15.79 13.54 31.01
C ALA A 162 -14.89 12.31 31.27
N SER A 163 -15.07 11.62 32.40
CA SER A 163 -14.29 10.41 32.71
C SER A 163 -14.73 9.21 31.86
N MET A 164 -16.02 9.13 31.54
CA MET A 164 -16.56 8.09 30.66
C MET A 164 -16.07 8.26 29.21
N THR A 165 -16.01 9.50 28.71
CA THR A 165 -15.48 9.77 27.36
C THR A 165 -13.97 9.53 27.26
N GLU A 166 -13.21 9.88 28.29
CA GLU A 166 -11.77 9.61 28.36
C GLU A 166 -11.45 8.10 28.33
N SER A 167 -12.17 7.32 29.13
CA SER A 167 -12.01 5.86 29.15
C SER A 167 -12.32 5.24 27.78
N ARG A 168 -13.40 5.69 27.12
CA ARG A 168 -13.76 5.23 25.76
C ARG A 168 -12.70 5.59 24.73
N ALA A 169 -12.19 6.83 24.76
CA ALA A 169 -11.14 7.27 23.83
C ALA A 169 -9.89 6.39 23.93
N ARG A 170 -9.45 6.07 25.15
CA ARG A 170 -8.30 5.18 25.39
C ARG A 170 -8.58 3.75 24.90
N GLN A 171 -9.75 3.19 25.23
CA GLN A 171 -10.15 1.85 24.79
C GLN A 171 -10.16 1.71 23.25
N PHE A 172 -10.69 2.70 22.53
CA PHE A 172 -10.65 2.68 21.06
C PHE A 172 -9.24 2.86 20.50
N ALA A 173 -8.40 3.67 21.14
CA ALA A 173 -7.01 3.83 20.73
C ALA A 173 -6.19 2.53 20.94
N ASP A 174 -6.41 1.83 22.06
CA ASP A 174 -5.77 0.54 22.34
C ASP A 174 -6.25 -0.53 21.35
N ARG A 175 -7.57 -0.60 21.11
CA ARG A 175 -8.16 -1.52 20.13
C ARG A 175 -7.65 -1.25 18.71
N ALA A 176 -7.50 0.01 18.32
CA ALA A 176 -6.93 0.38 17.04
C ALA A 176 -5.50 -0.15 16.90
N ARG A 177 -4.67 -0.08 17.95
CA ARG A 177 -3.30 -0.63 17.93
C ARG A 177 -3.31 -2.15 17.79
N GLU A 178 -4.16 -2.86 18.53
CA GLU A 178 -4.30 -4.32 18.44
C GLU A 178 -4.68 -4.78 17.04
N LEU A 179 -5.70 -4.15 16.44
CA LEU A 179 -6.20 -4.50 15.11
C LEU A 179 -5.15 -4.27 14.02
N ARG A 180 -4.38 -3.18 14.13
CA ARG A 180 -3.28 -2.89 13.21
C ARG A 180 -2.16 -3.94 13.32
N THR A 181 -1.79 -4.32 14.54
CA THR A 181 -0.83 -5.41 14.76
C THR A 181 -1.38 -6.74 14.21
N ALA A 182 -2.65 -7.04 14.40
CA ALA A 182 -3.29 -8.25 13.89
C ALA A 182 -3.27 -8.31 12.36
N TYR A 183 -3.47 -7.17 11.67
CA TYR A 183 -3.29 -7.08 10.22
C TYR A 183 -1.90 -7.51 9.79
N PHE A 184 -0.85 -6.87 10.31
CA PHE A 184 0.54 -7.16 9.92
C PHE A 184 0.92 -8.61 10.24
N ALA A 185 0.52 -9.12 11.41
CA ALA A 185 0.69 -10.54 11.76
C ALA A 185 -0.04 -11.47 10.78
N GLY A 186 -1.27 -11.14 10.39
CA GLY A 186 -2.10 -11.94 9.49
C GLY A 186 -1.64 -11.94 8.04
N VAL A 187 -0.98 -10.87 7.58
CA VAL A 187 -0.35 -10.81 6.23
C VAL A 187 1.12 -11.25 6.24
N GLY A 188 1.66 -11.63 7.41
CA GLY A 188 3.03 -12.13 7.54
C GLY A 188 4.13 -11.06 7.43
N LEU A 189 3.80 -9.81 7.76
CA LEU A 189 4.74 -8.68 7.72
C LEU A 189 5.05 -8.15 9.13
N PRO A 190 6.25 -7.58 9.37
CA PRO A 190 6.56 -6.93 10.63
C PRO A 190 5.71 -5.66 10.79
N ASP A 191 5.15 -5.46 11.98
CA ASP A 191 4.43 -4.24 12.32
C ASP A 191 5.43 -3.06 12.42
N PRO A 192 5.32 -2.01 11.57
CA PRO A 192 6.30 -0.92 11.52
C PRO A 192 6.34 -0.07 12.79
N PHE A 193 5.29 -0.07 13.61
CA PHE A 193 5.23 0.66 14.87
C PHE A 193 5.64 -0.20 16.08
N LYS A 194 5.75 -1.53 15.91
CA LYS A 194 6.36 -2.42 16.91
C LYS A 194 7.86 -2.60 16.72
N ALA A 195 8.37 -2.36 15.51
CA ALA A 195 9.78 -2.56 15.17
C ALA A 195 10.78 -1.77 16.05
N GLY A 196 10.33 -0.78 16.82
CA GLY A 196 11.14 -0.06 17.81
C GLY A 196 11.25 -0.69 19.21
N ALA A 197 10.49 -1.74 19.53
CA ALA A 197 10.43 -2.29 20.90
C ALA A 197 11.32 -3.52 21.15
N SER A 198 11.92 -4.11 20.11
CA SER A 198 12.69 -5.37 20.25
C SER A 198 13.96 -5.46 19.38
N SER A 199 14.54 -4.33 18.98
CA SER A 199 15.87 -4.30 18.34
C SER A 199 16.84 -3.41 19.10
N SER A 200 17.00 -3.66 20.39
CA SER A 200 18.21 -3.28 21.14
C SER A 200 19.27 -4.38 20.96
N ALA A 201 19.70 -4.60 19.72
CA ALA A 201 21.03 -5.14 19.47
C ALA A 201 22.03 -3.97 19.57
N PRO A 202 23.09 -4.04 20.39
CA PRO A 202 24.04 -2.93 20.51
C PRO A 202 24.90 -2.94 19.24
N GLY A 203 24.65 -2.02 18.31
CA GLY A 203 25.55 -1.85 17.16
C GLY A 203 25.02 -1.24 15.87
N ALA A 204 23.76 -0.79 15.77
CA ALA A 204 23.30 -0.09 14.57
C ALA A 204 22.65 1.24 14.93
N ALA A 205 23.42 2.32 14.84
CA ALA A 205 22.89 3.67 14.87
C ALA A 205 22.01 3.90 13.62
N ALA A 206 20.69 3.87 13.80
CA ALA A 206 19.75 4.28 12.77
C ALA A 206 19.70 5.81 12.71
N ALA A 207 20.57 6.41 11.90
CA ALA A 207 20.39 7.78 11.45
C ALA A 207 19.37 7.78 10.29
N ALA A 208 18.07 7.78 10.62
CA ALA A 208 17.03 8.10 9.65
C ALA A 208 16.98 9.63 9.48
N VAL A 209 17.90 10.16 8.65
CA VAL A 209 17.74 11.51 8.13
C VAL A 209 16.72 11.43 7.00
N VAL A 210 15.50 11.89 7.27
CA VAL A 210 14.53 12.21 6.21
C VAL A 210 15.04 13.48 5.53
N SER A 211 15.90 13.34 4.53
CA SER A 211 16.24 14.47 3.65
C SER A 211 15.11 14.63 2.63
N TRP A 212 14.28 15.64 2.83
CA TRP A 212 13.39 16.15 1.79
C TRP A 212 14.24 16.53 0.55
N PRO A 213 13.75 16.34 -0.69
CA PRO A 213 14.47 16.76 -1.88
C PRO A 213 14.53 18.30 -1.90
N SER A 214 15.61 18.88 -1.39
CA SER A 214 15.88 20.29 -1.55
C SER A 214 16.30 20.53 -2.99
N ARG A 215 15.66 21.51 -3.65
CA ARG A 215 16.06 21.97 -4.98
C ARG A 215 17.50 22.49 -4.89
N ASN A 216 18.42 21.74 -5.49
CA ASN A 216 19.68 22.20 -6.07
C ASN A 216 20.42 23.34 -5.33
N PRO A 217 21.40 23.05 -4.45
CA PRO A 217 22.32 24.06 -3.97
C PRO A 217 23.58 24.05 -4.84
N ARG A 218 23.50 24.66 -6.04
CA ARG A 218 24.70 25.27 -6.64
C ARG A 218 25.11 26.41 -5.73
N HIS A 219 26.11 26.21 -4.88
CA HIS A 219 27.11 27.19 -4.42
C HIS A 219 27.77 26.73 -3.10
N SER A 220 28.99 26.21 -3.18
CA SER A 220 30.05 26.46 -2.18
C SER A 220 31.42 26.07 -2.75
N LEU A 221 31.81 26.78 -3.81
CA LEU A 221 33.23 26.93 -4.15
C LEU A 221 33.85 27.94 -3.18
N VAL A 222 34.40 27.46 -2.06
CA VAL A 222 35.55 28.11 -1.40
C VAL A 222 36.38 27.02 -0.72
N ARG A 223 37.41 26.51 -1.42
CA ARG A 223 38.58 25.91 -0.77
C ARG A 223 39.44 27.05 -0.25
N ARG A 224 39.52 27.23 1.08
CA ARG A 224 40.66 27.93 1.69
C ARG A 224 41.74 26.90 1.96
N GLY A 225 42.89 27.10 1.32
CA GLY A 225 44.06 26.25 1.46
C GLY A 225 44.71 26.34 2.85
N LEU A 226 45.43 25.29 3.20
CA LEU A 226 46.47 25.28 4.21
C LEU A 226 47.58 24.34 3.70
N LEU A 227 48.74 24.96 3.47
CA LEU A 227 50.09 24.43 3.16
C LEU A 227 50.27 23.66 1.84
#